data_AF-A0A961D6C7-F1
#
_entry.id   AF-A0A961D6C7-F1
#
_cell.length_a   1.000
_cell.length_b   1.000
_cell.length_c   1.000
_cell.angle_alpha   90.00
_cell.angle_beta   90.00
_cell.angle_gamma   90.00
#
_symmetry.space_group_name_H-M   'P 1'
#
loop_
_entity.id
_entity.type
_entity.pdbx_description
1 polymer ?
#
loop_
_entity_poly.entity_id
_entity_poly.type
_entity_poly.pdbx_seq_one_letter_code
_entity_poly.pdbx_strand_id
1 'polypeptide(L)'
;MSIPIYCAHTRLVDPNTLKPNPANPNRHSAHQIQLLASIIQEQGWRNPITLSKRSGLIVRGHGRLEAALLIGCDVVPVDEQDYASEAEELADLLADNRLAELAELDEDELKRLLKSIQESDPAFDLELTGFAEDEIR
;
A
#
# COMPACT_ATOMS: atom_id res chain seq x y z
N MET A 1 14.92 1.39 10.85
CA MET A 1 14.92 2.76 10.23
C MET A 1 13.60 3.45 10.61
N SER A 2 13.63 4.72 11.06
CA SER A 2 12.40 5.42 11.47
C SER A 2 11.78 6.17 10.29
N ILE A 3 10.82 5.54 9.62
CA ILE A 3 10.07 6.13 8.50
C ILE A 3 8.90 6.97 9.07
N PRO A 4 8.67 8.21 8.61
CA PRO A 4 7.55 9.03 9.07
C PRO A 4 6.19 8.36 8.85
N ILE A 5 5.26 8.57 9.79
CA ILE A 5 3.90 8.03 9.71
C ILE A 5 2.91 9.18 9.65
N TYR A 6 2.16 9.25 8.55
CA TYR A 6 1.21 10.32 8.26
C TYR A 6 -0.24 9.84 8.19
N CYS A 7 -0.48 8.53 8.23
CA CYS A 7 -1.81 7.96 8.25
C CYS A 7 -2.39 7.83 9.66
N ALA A 8 -3.72 7.87 9.73
CA ALA A 8 -4.43 7.36 10.90
C ALA A 8 -4.16 5.86 11.06
N HIS A 9 -3.97 5.42 12.30
CA HIS A 9 -3.70 4.03 12.66
C HIS A 9 -4.09 3.79 14.12
N THR A 10 -4.36 2.53 14.47
CA THR A 10 -4.70 2.13 15.84
C THR A 10 -3.45 1.99 16.71
N ARG A 11 -2.38 1.38 16.18
CA ARG A 11 -1.11 1.17 16.89
C ARG A 11 0.06 0.94 15.94
N LEU A 12 1.27 0.96 16.49
CA LEU A 12 2.52 0.59 15.82
C LEU A 12 2.98 -0.79 16.29
N VAL A 13 3.45 -1.62 15.37
CA VAL A 13 3.80 -3.02 15.66
C VAL A 13 5.04 -3.46 14.89
N ASP A 14 5.72 -4.48 15.41
CA ASP A 14 6.78 -5.17 14.66
C ASP A 14 6.16 -5.92 13.47
N PRO A 15 6.56 -5.64 12.21
CA PRO A 15 6.01 -6.30 11.02
C PRO A 15 6.16 -7.82 11.04
N ASN A 16 7.19 -8.37 11.70
CA ASN A 16 7.41 -9.82 11.80
C ASN A 16 6.33 -10.53 12.63
N THR A 17 5.54 -9.79 13.40
CA THR A 17 4.44 -10.35 14.20
C THR A 17 3.13 -10.46 13.41
N LEU A 18 3.05 -9.82 12.24
CA LEU A 18 1.85 -9.79 11.44
C LEU A 18 1.65 -11.10 10.67
N LYS A 19 0.40 -11.53 10.54
CA LYS A 19 0.02 -12.78 9.90
C LYS A 19 -0.72 -12.51 8.59
N PRO A 20 -0.09 -12.75 7.42
CA PRO A 20 -0.77 -12.64 6.15
C PRO A 20 -1.97 -13.58 6.08
N ASN A 21 -3.10 -13.10 5.55
CA ASN A 21 -4.23 -13.99 5.28
C ASN A 21 -3.89 -14.95 4.12
N PRO A 22 -3.88 -16.28 4.34
CA PRO A 22 -3.51 -17.27 3.32
C PRO A 22 -4.53 -17.34 2.17
N ALA A 23 -5.75 -16.82 2.37
CA ALA A 23 -6.79 -16.78 1.34
C ALA A 23 -6.61 -15.61 0.35
N ASN A 24 -5.64 -14.71 0.56
CA ASN A 24 -5.40 -13.61 -0.38
C ASN A 24 -5.02 -14.19 -1.77
N PRO A 25 -5.83 -13.97 -2.82
CA PRO A 25 -5.51 -14.47 -4.15
C PRO A 25 -4.41 -13.65 -4.84
N ASN A 26 -4.18 -12.41 -4.40
CA ASN A 26 -3.23 -11.52 -5.06
C ASN A 26 -1.79 -11.91 -4.75
N ARG A 27 -0.93 -11.72 -5.76
CA ARG A 27 0.51 -11.97 -5.70
C ARG A 27 1.22 -10.71 -6.11
N HIS A 28 2.27 -10.37 -5.40
CA HIS A 28 3.05 -9.16 -5.66
C HIS A 28 4.36 -9.54 -6.34
N SER A 29 4.69 -8.86 -7.43
CA SER A 29 5.97 -9.07 -8.11
C SER A 29 7.10 -8.41 -7.31
N ALA A 30 8.33 -8.92 -7.46
CA ALA A 30 9.48 -8.31 -6.79
C ALA A 30 9.66 -6.83 -7.15
N HIS A 31 9.39 -6.47 -8.40
CA HIS A 31 9.43 -5.08 -8.87
C HIS A 31 8.38 -4.21 -8.17
N GLN A 32 7.13 -4.69 -8.06
CA GLN A 32 6.07 -3.97 -7.34
C GLN A 32 6.45 -3.73 -5.88
N ILE A 33 7.01 -4.74 -5.21
CA ILE A 33 7.44 -4.61 -3.81
C ILE A 33 8.59 -3.63 -3.65
N GLN A 34 9.55 -3.62 -4.57
CA GLN A 34 10.65 -2.64 -4.58
C GLN A 34 10.15 -1.22 -4.76
N LEU A 35 9.25 -1.00 -5.72
CA LEU A 35 8.63 0.30 -5.95
C LEU A 35 7.87 0.79 -4.71
N LEU A 36 7.05 -0.08 -4.11
CA LEU A 36 6.30 0.24 -2.91
C LEU A 36 7.23 0.54 -1.71
N ALA A 37 8.34 -0.18 -1.60
CA ALA A 37 9.39 0.10 -0.61
C ALA A 37 9.98 1.50 -0.80
N SER A 38 10.38 1.87 -2.02
CA SER A 38 10.88 3.22 -2.34
C SER A 38 9.87 4.30 -1.99
N ILE A 39 8.60 4.11 -2.38
CA ILE A 39 7.51 5.05 -2.05
C ILE A 39 7.37 5.23 -0.53
N ILE A 40 7.37 4.13 0.23
CA ILE A 40 7.27 4.21 1.70
C ILE A 40 8.48 4.92 2.31
N GLN A 41 9.69 4.67 1.81
CA GLN A 41 10.91 5.31 2.31
C GLN A 41 10.93 6.82 2.06
N GLU A 42 10.57 7.25 0.84
CA GLU A 42 10.64 8.64 0.43
C GLU A 42 9.43 9.47 0.91
N GLN A 43 8.22 8.88 0.87
CA GLN A 43 6.97 9.62 1.12
C GLN A 43 6.35 9.34 2.49
N GLY A 44 6.91 8.38 3.23
CA GLY A 44 6.42 7.91 4.52
C GLY A 44 5.15 7.05 4.41
N TRP A 45 4.67 6.59 5.56
CA TRP A 45 3.44 5.80 5.63
C TRP A 45 2.21 6.69 5.41
N ARG A 46 1.56 6.50 4.26
CA ARG A 46 0.29 7.16 3.90
C ARG A 46 -0.94 6.29 4.11
N ASN A 47 -0.77 4.98 4.25
CA ASN A 47 -1.86 4.04 4.52
C ASN A 47 -1.39 2.93 5.49
N PRO A 48 -2.17 2.58 6.55
CA PRO A 48 -1.81 1.53 7.52
C PRO A 48 -2.18 0.12 7.03
N ILE A 49 -1.50 -0.93 7.52
CA ILE A 49 -1.89 -2.31 7.24
C ILE A 49 -3.17 -2.64 8.02
N THR A 50 -4.21 -3.13 7.35
CA THR A 50 -5.49 -3.43 8.01
C THR A 50 -5.49 -4.85 8.56
N LEU A 51 -5.79 -4.98 9.84
CA LEU A 51 -5.90 -6.26 10.56
C LEU A 51 -7.34 -6.53 10.97
N SER A 52 -7.78 -7.78 10.82
CA SER A 52 -9.03 -8.24 11.40
C SER A 52 -8.85 -8.51 12.88
N LYS A 53 -9.64 -7.85 13.74
CA LYS A 53 -9.72 -8.18 15.18
C LYS A 53 -10.33 -9.56 15.43
N ARG A 54 -11.07 -10.12 14.46
CA ARG A 54 -11.71 -11.43 14.55
C ARG A 54 -10.70 -12.56 14.35
N SER A 55 -9.90 -12.50 13.28
CA SER A 55 -8.97 -13.56 12.90
C SER A 55 -7.50 -13.26 13.27
N GLY A 56 -7.16 -12.00 13.51
CA GLY A 56 -5.79 -11.53 13.68
C GLY A 56 -4.98 -11.52 12.38
N LEU A 57 -5.64 -11.68 11.23
CA LEU A 57 -5.00 -11.74 9.91
C LEU A 57 -5.05 -10.38 9.20
N ILE A 58 -4.12 -10.19 8.28
CA ILE A 58 -4.10 -9.02 7.38
C ILE A 58 -5.24 -9.14 6.37
N VAL A 59 -6.10 -8.11 6.33
CA VAL A 59 -7.17 -8.00 5.34
C VAL A 59 -6.73 -7.13 4.17
N ARG A 60 -5.98 -6.05 4.42
CA ARG A 60 -5.45 -5.15 3.38
C ARG A 60 -4.01 -4.76 3.67
N GLY A 61 -3.21 -4.60 2.61
CA GLY A 61 -1.83 -4.13 2.72
C GLY A 61 -0.77 -5.24 2.79
N HIS A 62 -1.00 -6.42 2.21
CA HIS A 62 0.02 -7.48 2.10
C HIS A 62 1.30 -6.98 1.41
N GLY A 63 1.19 -6.30 0.27
CA GLY A 63 2.35 -5.69 -0.37
C GLY A 63 3.08 -4.68 0.51
N ARG A 64 2.37 -3.92 1.36
CA ARG A 64 2.99 -2.97 2.31
C ARG A 64 3.75 -3.69 3.41
N LEU A 65 3.27 -4.85 3.87
CA LEU A 65 4.04 -5.70 4.77
C LEU A 65 5.31 -6.22 4.07
N GLU A 66 5.21 -6.76 2.86
CA GLU A 66 6.36 -7.26 2.11
C GLU A 66 7.41 -6.16 1.87
N ALA A 67 6.98 -4.96 1.50
CA ALA A 67 7.85 -3.80 1.35
C ALA A 67 8.51 -3.38 2.67
N ALA A 68 7.76 -3.37 3.78
CA ALA A 68 8.30 -3.04 5.10
C ALA A 68 9.35 -4.06 5.58
N LEU A 69 9.14 -5.35 5.30
CA LEU A 69 10.10 -6.40 5.58
C LEU A 69 11.36 -6.24 4.71
N LEU A 70 11.19 -5.90 3.42
CA LEU A 70 12.31 -5.69 2.49
C LEU A 70 13.25 -4.57 2.96
N ILE A 71 12.71 -3.46 3.48
CA ILE A 71 13.49 -2.29 3.92
C ILE A 71 13.88 -2.32 5.41
N GLY A 72 13.53 -3.39 6.13
CA GLY A 72 13.88 -3.54 7.54
C GLY A 72 13.22 -2.51 8.46
N CYS A 73 11.92 -2.28 8.31
CA CYS A 73 11.15 -1.46 9.23
C CYS A 73 11.10 -2.11 10.62
N ASP A 74 11.42 -1.33 11.67
CA ASP A 74 11.30 -1.77 13.06
C ASP A 74 9.83 -1.79 13.50
N VAL A 75 9.05 -0.84 12.99
CA VAL A 75 7.61 -0.71 13.27
C VAL A 75 6.83 -0.32 12.02
N VAL A 76 5.58 -0.77 11.95
CA VAL A 76 4.61 -0.41 10.90
C VAL A 76 3.29 0.06 11.52
N PRO A 77 2.58 1.02 10.90
CA PRO A 77 1.26 1.42 11.34
C PRO A 77 0.21 0.38 10.94
N VAL A 78 -0.65 0.01 11.90
CA VAL A 78 -1.77 -0.91 11.66
C VAL A 78 -3.10 -0.29 12.05
N ASP A 79 -4.13 -0.63 11.29
CA ASP A 79 -5.51 -0.29 11.58
C ASP A 79 -6.29 -1.57 11.89
N GLU A 80 -6.78 -1.70 13.12
CA GLU A 80 -7.47 -2.89 13.60
C GLU A 80 -8.99 -2.71 13.47
N GLN A 81 -9.61 -3.51 12.60
CA GLN A 81 -11.02 -3.40 12.27
C GLN A 81 -11.82 -4.62 12.74
N ASP A 82 -13.08 -4.37 13.10
CA ASP A 82 -14.04 -5.38 13.52
C ASP A 82 -14.81 -5.91 12.30
N TYR A 83 -14.97 -7.23 12.21
CA TYR A 83 -15.77 -7.90 11.17
C TYR A 83 -16.80 -8.81 11.87
N ALA A 84 -18.06 -8.75 11.46
CA ALA A 84 -19.14 -9.52 12.07
C ALA A 84 -19.09 -11.01 11.67
N SER A 85 -18.47 -11.34 10.54
CA SER A 85 -18.35 -12.71 10.05
C SER A 85 -17.09 -12.95 9.22
N GLU A 86 -16.75 -14.23 9.01
CA GLU A 86 -15.71 -14.63 8.06
C GLU A 86 -16.03 -14.20 6.62
N ALA A 87 -17.30 -14.30 6.22
CA ALA A 87 -17.72 -13.90 4.89
C ALA A 87 -17.50 -12.41 4.65
N GLU A 88 -17.75 -11.57 5.65
CA GLU A 88 -17.50 -10.12 5.57
C GLU A 88 -16.00 -9.80 5.49
N GLU A 89 -15.18 -10.47 6.30
CA GLU A 89 -13.72 -10.33 6.27
C GLU A 89 -13.14 -10.74 4.90
N LEU A 90 -13.61 -11.87 4.34
CA LEU A 90 -13.18 -12.34 3.02
C LEU A 90 -13.72 -11.46 1.89
N ALA A 91 -14.93 -10.93 2.03
CA ALA A 91 -15.47 -9.98 1.06
C ALA A 91 -14.60 -8.71 1.03
N ASP A 92 -14.15 -8.22 2.19
CA ASP A 92 -13.28 -7.06 2.27
C ASP A 92 -11.88 -7.33 1.68
N LEU A 93 -11.30 -8.48 1.99
CA LEU A 93 -10.03 -8.95 1.41
C LEU A 93 -10.04 -8.93 -0.13
N LEU A 94 -11.18 -9.28 -0.73
CA LEU A 94 -11.36 -9.29 -2.19
C LEU A 94 -11.69 -7.90 -2.75
N ALA A 95 -12.55 -7.14 -2.06
CA ALA A 95 -13.09 -5.89 -2.57
C ALA A 95 -12.03 -4.81 -2.79
N ASP A 96 -11.06 -4.68 -1.88
CA ASP A 96 -10.02 -3.64 -1.95
C ASP A 96 -9.29 -3.63 -3.30
N ASN A 97 -8.85 -4.81 -3.74
CA ASN A 97 -8.14 -4.97 -5.00
C ASN A 97 -9.10 -4.90 -6.20
N ARG A 98 -10.27 -5.56 -6.09
CA ARG A 98 -11.23 -5.58 -7.19
C ARG A 98 -11.77 -4.20 -7.54
N LEU A 99 -11.99 -3.34 -6.54
CA LEU A 99 -12.45 -1.98 -6.76
C LEU A 99 -11.40 -1.14 -7.51
N ALA A 100 -10.11 -1.33 -7.20
CA ALA A 100 -9.03 -0.68 -7.94
C ALA A 100 -8.98 -1.15 -9.40
N GLU A 101 -9.13 -2.46 -9.66
CA GLU A 101 -9.16 -3.02 -11.02
C GLU A 101 -10.35 -2.55 -11.87
N LEU A 102 -11.46 -2.17 -11.23
CA LEU A 102 -12.67 -1.71 -11.91
C LEU A 102 -12.59 -0.22 -12.31
N ALA A 103 -11.61 0.52 -11.82
CA ALA A 103 -11.43 1.91 -12.17
C ALA A 103 -10.91 2.04 -13.61
N GLU A 104 -11.50 2.96 -14.37
CA GLU A 104 -10.97 3.37 -15.67
C GLU A 104 -10.06 4.59 -15.48
N LEU A 105 -8.87 4.55 -16.08
CA LEU A 105 -7.89 5.62 -16.02
C LEU A 105 -8.17 6.66 -17.12
N ASP A 106 -8.30 7.92 -16.73
CA ASP A 106 -8.30 9.04 -17.67
C ASP A 106 -6.85 9.44 -17.98
N GLU A 107 -6.35 9.03 -19.14
CA GLU A 107 -4.97 9.29 -19.57
C GLU A 107 -4.66 10.79 -19.71
N ASP A 108 -5.63 11.60 -20.12
CA ASP A 108 -5.44 13.04 -20.29
C ASP A 108 -5.34 13.76 -18.94
N GLU A 109 -6.13 13.32 -17.94
CA GLU A 109 -6.00 13.81 -16.56
C GLU A 109 -4.69 13.32 -15.92
N LEU A 110 -4.28 12.07 -16.15
CA LEU A 110 -3.01 11.54 -15.66
C LEU A 110 -1.82 12.39 -16.17
N LYS A 111 -1.73 12.63 -17.48
CA LYS A 111 -0.66 13.43 -18.08
C LYS A 111 -0.64 14.86 -17.55
N ARG A 112 -1.82 15.47 -17.34
CA ARG A 112 -1.93 16.80 -16.72
C ARG A 112 -1.39 16.79 -15.29
N LEU A 113 -1.72 15.78 -14.50
CA LEU A 113 -1.25 15.68 -13.12
C LEU A 113 0.27 15.46 -13.05
N LEU A 114 0.82 14.54 -13.84
CA LEU A 114 2.26 14.27 -13.90
C LEU A 114 3.05 15.53 -14.30
N LYS A 115 2.56 16.27 -15.30
CA LYS A 115 3.14 17.55 -15.69
C LYS A 115 3.08 18.58 -14.56
N SER A 116 1.96 18.67 -13.86
CA SER A 116 1.81 19.58 -12.72
C SER A 116 2.78 19.26 -11.59
N ILE A 117 3.06 17.97 -11.33
CA ILE A 117 4.06 17.55 -10.34
C ILE A 117 5.44 18.08 -10.76
N GLN A 118 5.86 17.81 -12.00
CA GLN A 118 7.16 18.26 -12.51
C GLN A 118 7.31 19.79 -12.56
N GLU A 119 6.23 20.52 -12.87
CA GLU A 119 6.24 22.00 -12.86
C GLU A 119 6.37 22.55 -11.43
N SER A 120 5.80 21.85 -10.44
CA SER A 120 5.90 22.24 -9.03
C SER A 120 7.27 21.91 -8.41
N ASP A 121 7.87 20.80 -8.84
CA ASP A 121 9.20 20.35 -8.43
C ASP A 121 9.91 19.65 -9.60
N PRO A 122 10.78 20.36 -10.33
CA PRO A 122 11.50 19.80 -11.47
C PRO A 122 12.51 18.70 -11.12
N ALA A 123 12.79 18.46 -9.83
CA ALA A 123 13.67 17.40 -9.38
C ALA A 123 12.91 16.21 -8.78
N PHE A 124 11.57 16.26 -8.76
CA PHE A 124 10.74 15.18 -8.24
C PHE A 124 10.88 13.92 -9.09
N ASP A 125 11.04 12.78 -8.42
CA ASP A 125 11.09 11.47 -9.06
C ASP A 125 9.67 10.96 -9.34
N LEU A 126 9.26 11.02 -10.61
CA LEU A 126 7.93 10.56 -11.03
C LEU A 126 7.75 9.04 -10.91
N GLU A 127 8.82 8.24 -10.81
CA GLU A 127 8.66 6.81 -10.53
C GLU A 127 7.96 6.58 -9.19
N LEU A 128 8.07 7.51 -8.23
CA LEU A 128 7.36 7.45 -6.94
C LEU A 128 5.83 7.63 -7.06
N THR A 129 5.31 7.89 -8.26
CA THR A 129 3.85 7.83 -8.53
C THR A 129 3.37 6.42 -8.80
N GLY A 130 4.29 5.50 -9.10
CA GLY A 130 4.01 4.12 -9.50
C GLY A 130 3.73 3.93 -10.99
N PHE A 131 3.79 5.00 -11.79
CA PHE A 131 3.74 4.94 -13.26
C PHE A 131 5.15 4.79 -13.83
N ALA A 132 5.29 3.98 -14.87
CA ALA A 132 6.57 3.82 -15.56
C ALA A 132 6.88 5.02 -16.50
N GLU A 133 8.16 5.27 -16.79
CA GLU A 133 8.57 6.38 -17.68
C GLU A 133 7.88 6.38 -19.05
N ASP A 134 7.54 5.21 -19.59
CA ASP A 134 6.85 5.06 -20.87
C ASP A 134 5.34 5.37 -20.78
N GLU A 135 4.74 5.20 -19.60
CA GLU A 135 3.37 5.63 -19.31
C GLU A 135 3.29 7.14 -19.02
N ILE A 136 4.42 7.74 -18.64
CA ILE A 136 4.55 9.16 -18.31
C ILE A 136 4.77 10.04 -19.58
N ARG A 137 5.22 9.45 -20.71
CA ARG A 137 5.64 10.18 -21.92
C ARG A 137 4.54 10.45 -22.97
#